data_AF-A0A8S3F504-F1
#
_entry.id   AF-A0A8S3F504-F1
#
_cell.length_a   1.000
_cell.length_b   1.000
_cell.length_c   1.000
_cell.angle_alpha   90.00
_cell.angle_beta   90.00
_cell.angle_gamma   90.00
#
_symmetry.space_group_name_H-M   'P 1'
#
loop_
_entity.id
_entity.type
_entity.pdbx_description
1 polymer ?
#
loop_
_entity_poly.entity_id
_entity_poly.type
_entity_poly.pdbx_seq_one_letter_code
_entity_poly.pdbx_strand_id
1 'polypeptide(L)'
;MPYSRCIRCKSSPENNYCNGASTVESRGNNFSEAFTSFNSLEQIDHEFTIHNVKVFSTFKYFSRLHRFGITTNATLTIEENEFLTELWPNTHSPPIIQRSLNIVRNVRLCLKHIVDFINFTTTHEKELQVTPNAWNEYANGYLASCESNFLTIT
;
A
#
# COMPACT_ATOMS: atom_id res chain seq x y z
N MET A 1 -19.08 -12.72 12.74
CA MET A 1 -18.06 -13.58 12.11
C MET A 1 -16.72 -12.85 12.16
N PRO A 2 -15.81 -13.19 13.10
CA PRO A 2 -14.65 -12.34 13.34
C PRO A 2 -13.32 -12.96 12.83
N TYR A 3 -12.54 -12.09 12.16
CA TYR A 3 -11.09 -12.11 11.92
C TYR A 3 -10.45 -13.09 10.91
N SER A 4 -9.93 -12.53 9.82
CA SER A 4 -8.63 -12.91 9.26
C SER A 4 -8.02 -11.70 8.56
N ARG A 5 -6.89 -11.18 9.05
CA ARG A 5 -6.08 -10.16 8.37
C ARG A 5 -4.71 -10.78 8.12
N CYS A 6 -4.52 -11.31 6.92
CA CYS A 6 -3.26 -11.91 6.52
C CYS A 6 -2.46 -10.89 5.70
N ILE A 7 -1.25 -10.54 6.18
CA ILE A 7 -0.20 -9.97 5.33
C ILE A 7 0.63 -11.16 4.86
N ARG A 8 0.55 -11.51 3.58
CA ARG A 8 1.27 -12.65 2.99
C ARG A 8 2.48 -12.14 2.22
N CYS A 9 3.69 -12.48 2.68
CA CYS A 9 4.90 -12.45 1.86
C CYS A 9 5.13 -13.88 1.35
N LYS A 10 4.97 -14.15 0.05
CA LYS A 10 5.34 -15.44 -0.53
C LYS A 10 6.80 -15.39 -0.98
N SER A 11 7.66 -16.21 -0.38
CA SER A 11 8.99 -16.50 -0.90
C SER A 11 8.89 -17.34 -2.17
N SER A 12 9.64 -16.97 -3.23
CA SER A 12 9.82 -17.80 -4.43
C SER A 12 10.98 -18.78 -4.24
N PRO A 13 10.89 -20.01 -4.77
CA PRO A 13 11.92 -21.04 -4.59
C PRO A 13 13.26 -20.75 -5.26
N GLU A 14 13.36 -19.74 -6.13
CA GLU A 14 14.60 -19.47 -6.90
C GLU A 14 15.50 -18.37 -6.31
N ASN A 15 15.09 -17.70 -5.23
CA ASN A 15 15.83 -16.57 -4.67
C ASN A 15 15.59 -16.45 -3.16
N ASN A 16 16.54 -16.97 -2.38
CA ASN A 16 16.63 -16.84 -0.91
C ASN A 16 16.99 -15.40 -0.46
N TYR A 17 16.31 -14.38 -1.00
CA TYR A 17 16.46 -12.99 -0.55
C TYR A 17 15.46 -12.59 0.55
N CYS A 18 14.57 -13.49 0.97
CA CYS A 18 13.78 -13.34 2.19
C CYS A 18 14.59 -13.60 3.48
N ASN A 19 15.87 -13.20 3.52
CA ASN A 19 16.66 -13.17 4.76
C ASN A 19 16.19 -11.99 5.62
N GLY A 20 15.00 -12.09 6.21
CA GLY A 20 14.52 -11.14 7.21
C GLY A 20 12.99 -11.03 7.35
N ALA A 21 12.21 -11.38 6.32
CA ALA A 21 10.76 -11.30 6.39
C ALA A 21 10.16 -12.69 6.60
N SER A 22 10.20 -13.16 7.85
CA SER A 22 9.33 -14.23 8.33
C SER A 22 7.89 -13.86 7.98
N THR A 23 7.10 -14.80 7.46
CA THR A 23 5.64 -14.62 7.34
C THR A 23 5.09 -14.18 8.70
N VAL A 24 4.72 -12.91 8.86
CA VAL A 24 4.15 -12.41 10.12
C VAL A 24 2.68 -12.79 10.15
N GLU A 25 2.40 -14.04 10.54
CA GLU A 25 1.05 -14.48 10.92
C GLU A 25 0.83 -14.18 12.41
N SER A 26 0.45 -12.94 12.76
CA SER A 26 0.10 -12.65 14.16
C SER A 26 -1.34 -13.12 14.44
N ARG A 27 -1.48 -14.26 15.13
CA ARG A 27 -2.71 -14.64 15.83
C ARG A 27 -2.57 -14.23 17.30
N GLY A 28 -3.00 -13.00 17.65
CA GLY A 28 -2.97 -12.49 19.02
C GLY A 28 -2.50 -11.04 19.14
N ASN A 29 -2.54 -10.49 20.36
CA ASN A 29 -2.32 -9.07 20.69
C ASN A 29 -0.86 -8.55 20.54
N ASN A 30 0.02 -9.24 19.81
CA ASN A 30 1.42 -8.82 19.63
C ASN A 30 1.58 -7.81 18.47
N PHE A 31 0.79 -6.75 18.49
CA PHE A 31 0.86 -5.70 17.48
C PHE A 31 2.23 -5.00 17.45
N SER A 32 2.90 -4.90 18.60
CA SER A 32 4.21 -4.24 18.71
C SER A 32 5.29 -4.94 17.88
N GLU A 33 5.35 -6.27 17.91
CA GLU A 33 6.36 -7.03 17.16
C GLU A 33 6.12 -6.91 15.65
N ALA A 34 4.86 -6.99 15.22
CA ALA A 34 4.50 -6.80 13.81
C ALA A 34 4.89 -5.42 13.30
N PHE A 35 4.64 -4.35 14.08
CA PHE A 35 5.06 -3.00 13.71
C PHE A 35 6.57 -2.84 13.63
N THR A 36 7.33 -3.46 14.55
CA THR A 36 8.80 -3.49 14.47
C THR A 36 9.26 -4.19 13.19
N SER A 37 8.65 -5.33 12.84
CA SER A 37 8.96 -6.04 11.60
C SER A 37 8.64 -5.21 10.35
N PHE A 38 7.47 -4.57 10.27
CA PHE A 38 7.13 -3.70 9.13
C PHE A 38 8.12 -2.55 8.97
N ASN A 39 8.58 -2.00 10.08
CA ASN A 39 9.54 -0.90 10.06
C ASN A 39 10.94 -1.31 9.60
N SER A 40 11.27 -2.60 9.67
CA SER A 40 12.53 -3.15 9.14
C SER A 40 12.47 -3.59 7.68
N LEU A 41 11.29 -3.60 7.06
CA LEU A 41 11.15 -4.02 5.66
C LEU A 41 11.69 -2.94 4.73
N GLU A 42 12.72 -3.28 3.96
CA GLU A 42 13.33 -2.39 2.96
C GLU A 42 12.84 -2.68 1.54
N GLN A 43 12.47 -3.93 1.27
CA GLN A 43 12.11 -4.40 -0.06
C GLN A 43 11.13 -5.58 0.00
N ILE A 44 10.20 -5.62 -0.96
CA ILE A 44 9.32 -6.78 -1.19
C ILE A 44 9.35 -7.15 -2.68
N ASP A 45 9.71 -8.40 -2.98
CA ASP A 45 10.08 -8.79 -4.35
C ASP A 45 8.90 -9.18 -5.27
N HIS A 46 7.80 -9.65 -4.68
CA HIS A 46 6.72 -10.33 -5.41
C HIS A 46 5.38 -9.62 -5.22
N GLU A 47 4.58 -10.09 -4.28
CA GLU A 47 3.24 -9.58 -4.03
C GLU A 47 3.18 -8.95 -2.65
N PHE A 48 2.51 -7.80 -2.58
CA PHE A 48 2.12 -7.21 -1.33
C PHE A 48 0.67 -6.78 -1.38
N THR A 49 -0.11 -7.34 -0.46
CA THR A 49 -1.56 -7.13 -0.42
C THR A 49 -1.95 -6.64 0.97
N ILE A 50 -2.52 -5.44 1.02
CA ILE A 50 -3.16 -4.86 2.20
C ILE A 50 -4.66 -4.84 1.93
N HIS A 51 -5.36 -5.80 2.51
CA HIS A 51 -6.78 -6.03 2.27
C HIS A 51 -7.57 -6.04 3.58
N ASN A 52 -8.67 -5.27 3.62
CA ASN A 52 -9.60 -5.21 4.75
C ASN A 52 -8.92 -4.93 6.11
N VAL A 53 -7.91 -4.05 6.09
CA VAL A 53 -7.19 -3.64 7.28
C VAL A 53 -7.88 -2.42 7.90
N LYS A 54 -8.49 -2.63 9.06
CA LYS A 54 -9.22 -1.59 9.81
C LYS A 54 -8.44 -0.99 10.97
N VAL A 55 -7.12 -0.92 10.87
CA VAL A 55 -6.25 -0.34 11.93
C VAL A 55 -5.26 0.70 11.41
N PHE A 56 -5.05 0.76 10.09
CA PHE A 56 -4.10 1.71 9.50
C PHE A 56 -4.85 2.91 8.97
N SER A 57 -4.48 4.09 9.47
CA SER A 57 -4.79 5.37 8.82
C SER A 57 -3.75 5.77 7.78
N THR A 58 -2.52 5.23 7.90
CA THR A 58 -1.37 5.51 7.03
C THR A 58 -0.38 4.33 7.06
N PHE A 59 0.42 4.17 6.01
CA PHE A 59 1.50 3.17 5.88
C PHE A 59 2.84 3.64 6.43
N LYS A 60 2.85 4.63 7.33
CA LYS A 60 4.05 5.07 8.07
C LYS A 60 4.86 3.95 8.73
N TYR A 61 4.22 2.81 9.02
CA TYR A 61 4.87 1.63 9.62
C TYR A 61 5.85 0.94 8.67
N PHE A 62 5.76 1.22 7.36
CA PHE A 62 6.68 0.75 6.34
C PHE A 62 7.71 1.85 6.00
N SER A 63 8.24 2.53 7.01
CA SER A 63 9.06 3.74 6.83
C SER A 63 10.37 3.51 6.07
N ARG A 64 10.92 2.29 6.16
CA ARG A 64 12.14 1.87 5.46
C ARG A 64 11.87 1.21 4.12
N LEU A 65 10.62 1.04 3.74
CA LEU A 65 10.27 0.32 2.52
C LEU A 65 10.54 1.22 1.31
N HIS A 66 11.51 0.83 0.50
CA HIS A 66 11.98 1.64 -0.62
C HIS A 66 11.49 1.10 -1.97
N ARG A 67 11.21 -0.20 -2.06
CA ARG A 67 10.88 -0.84 -3.34
C ARG A 67 9.90 -2.00 -3.18
N PHE A 68 8.99 -2.07 -4.15
CA PHE A 68 8.16 -3.23 -4.42
C PHE A 68 8.42 -3.76 -5.83
N GLY A 69 8.55 -5.07 -5.95
CA GLY A 69 8.24 -5.76 -7.17
C GLY A 69 9.37 -6.01 -8.16
N ILE A 70 10.49 -6.54 -7.70
CA ILE A 70 11.62 -6.92 -8.57
C ILE A 70 11.21 -7.92 -9.66
N THR A 71 10.25 -8.79 -9.35
CA THR A 71 9.79 -9.81 -10.30
C THR A 71 8.84 -9.24 -11.36
N THR A 72 8.82 -9.85 -12.54
CA THR A 72 7.99 -9.41 -13.68
C THR A 72 6.48 -9.43 -13.39
N ASN A 73 6.06 -10.19 -12.37
CA ASN A 73 4.65 -10.39 -12.02
C ASN A 73 4.27 -9.71 -10.70
N ALA A 74 5.13 -8.82 -10.21
CA ALA A 74 4.90 -8.18 -8.95
C ALA A 74 3.63 -7.33 -8.94
N THR A 75 2.91 -7.37 -7.82
CA THR A 75 1.65 -6.64 -7.68
C THR A 75 1.52 -6.08 -6.28
N LEU A 76 1.25 -4.78 -6.21
CA LEU A 76 0.78 -4.10 -5.00
C LEU A 76 -0.74 -3.98 -5.05
N THR A 77 -1.43 -4.58 -4.09
CA THR A 77 -2.88 -4.45 -3.93
C THR A 77 -3.23 -3.78 -2.61
N ILE A 78 -3.95 -2.67 -2.66
CA ILE A 78 -4.45 -1.93 -1.50
C ILE A 78 -5.97 -1.81 -1.63
N GLU A 79 -6.68 -2.60 -0.85
CA GLU A 79 -8.13 -2.78 -1.04
C GLU A 79 -8.93 -2.83 0.25
N GLU A 80 -10.14 -2.24 0.23
CA GLU A 80 -11.13 -2.35 1.31
C GLU A 80 -10.62 -1.87 2.68
N ASN A 81 -9.68 -0.93 2.70
CA ASN A 81 -9.15 -0.38 3.95
C ASN A 81 -10.00 0.81 4.41
N GLU A 82 -10.87 0.53 5.39
CA GLU A 82 -11.91 1.46 5.87
C GLU A 82 -11.37 2.76 6.49
N PHE A 83 -10.21 2.68 7.16
CA PHE A 83 -9.63 3.82 7.88
C PHE A 83 -8.42 4.45 7.20
N LEU A 84 -7.96 3.90 6.08
CA LEU A 84 -6.79 4.40 5.36
C LEU A 84 -7.13 5.76 4.76
N THR A 85 -6.46 6.81 5.19
CA THR A 85 -6.64 8.19 4.71
C THR A 85 -5.47 8.67 3.87
N GLU A 86 -4.31 8.08 4.06
CA GLU A 86 -3.05 8.42 3.39
C GLU A 86 -2.26 7.14 3.12
N LEU A 87 -1.50 7.08 2.02
CA LEU A 87 -0.63 5.94 1.74
C LEU A 87 0.68 6.06 2.54
N TRP A 88 1.64 6.85 2.06
CA TRP A 88 2.84 7.19 2.83
C TRP A 88 2.77 8.67 3.24
N PRO A 89 3.17 9.00 4.47
CA PRO A 89 3.20 10.38 4.92
C PRO A 89 4.21 11.19 4.12
N ASN A 90 3.91 12.47 3.86
CA ASN A 90 4.81 13.40 3.14
C ASN A 90 6.23 13.52 3.74
N THR A 91 6.40 13.09 5.00
CA THR A 91 7.69 13.02 5.68
C THR A 91 8.57 11.85 5.25
N HIS A 92 8.03 10.91 4.46
CA HIS A 92 8.71 9.71 3.99
C HIS A 92 8.51 9.57 2.47
N SER A 93 9.58 9.25 1.75
CA SER A 93 9.47 8.91 0.34
C SER A 93 8.66 7.61 0.19
N PRO A 94 7.61 7.58 -0.64
CA PRO A 94 6.91 6.35 -0.91
C PRO A 94 7.82 5.37 -1.67
N PRO A 95 7.56 4.05 -1.57
CA PRO A 95 8.35 3.07 -2.28
C PRO A 95 8.07 3.12 -3.79
N ILE A 96 9.08 2.79 -4.57
CA ILE A 96 8.93 2.60 -6.01
C ILE A 96 8.22 1.26 -6.25
N ILE A 97 7.09 1.29 -6.95
CA ILE A 97 6.36 0.08 -7.37
C ILE A 97 6.77 -0.29 -8.79
N GLN A 98 7.19 -1.53 -8.94
CA GLN A 98 7.46 -2.12 -10.24
C GLN A 98 6.28 -2.99 -10.65
N ARG A 99 5.90 -2.90 -11.94
CA ARG A 99 4.85 -3.69 -12.60
C ARG A 99 3.42 -3.26 -12.33
N SER A 100 2.75 -3.75 -11.28
CA SER A 100 1.29 -3.62 -11.17
C SER A 100 0.85 -2.98 -9.85
N LEU A 101 -0.07 -2.03 -9.93
CA LEU A 101 -0.68 -1.34 -8.81
C LEU A 101 -2.21 -1.41 -8.89
N ASN A 102 -2.84 -1.95 -7.85
CA ASN A 102 -4.28 -1.99 -7.69
C ASN A 102 -4.69 -1.26 -6.39
N ILE A 103 -5.45 -0.18 -6.51
CA ILE A 103 -5.99 0.57 -5.36
C ILE A 103 -7.49 0.71 -5.56
N VAL A 104 -8.29 0.15 -4.66
CA VAL A 104 -9.75 0.12 -4.86
C VAL A 104 -10.49 -0.05 -3.54
N ARG A 105 -11.69 0.51 -3.43
CA ARG A 105 -12.55 0.39 -2.22
C ARG A 105 -11.91 0.93 -0.93
N ASN A 106 -11.00 1.90 -1.02
CA ASN A 106 -10.44 2.57 0.16
C ASN A 106 -11.28 3.81 0.47
N VAL A 107 -12.30 3.61 1.29
CA VAL A 107 -13.45 4.52 1.42
C VAL A 107 -13.09 5.92 1.94
N ARG A 108 -11.96 6.07 2.64
CA ARG A 108 -11.47 7.34 3.17
C ARG A 108 -10.16 7.84 2.54
N LEU A 109 -9.60 7.08 1.60
CA LEU A 109 -8.36 7.45 0.92
C LEU A 109 -8.68 8.38 -0.24
N CYS A 110 -8.37 9.67 -0.08
CA CYS A 110 -8.66 10.66 -1.12
C CYS A 110 -7.90 10.37 -2.42
N LEU A 111 -8.59 10.58 -3.55
CA LEU A 111 -8.02 10.38 -4.88
C LEU A 111 -6.72 11.15 -5.10
N LYS A 112 -6.60 12.36 -4.53
CA LYS A 112 -5.36 13.15 -4.56
C LYS A 112 -4.14 12.36 -4.05
N HIS A 113 -4.26 11.67 -2.92
CA HIS A 113 -3.15 10.88 -2.38
C HIS A 113 -2.78 9.70 -3.30
N ILE A 114 -3.76 9.11 -3.97
CA ILE A 114 -3.53 8.03 -4.94
C ILE A 114 -2.80 8.57 -6.17
N VAL A 115 -3.29 9.68 -6.73
CA VAL A 115 -2.69 10.35 -7.90
C VAL A 115 -1.25 10.79 -7.60
N ASP A 116 -1.02 11.44 -6.46
CA ASP A 116 0.31 11.91 -6.05
C ASP A 116 1.29 10.73 -5.91
N PHE A 117 0.85 9.60 -5.36
CA PHE A 117 1.65 8.38 -5.26
C PHE A 117 1.94 7.73 -6.62
N ILE A 118 0.95 7.67 -7.52
CA ILE A 118 1.15 7.14 -8.88
C ILE A 118 2.11 8.03 -9.67
N ASN A 119 1.96 9.35 -9.58
CA ASN A 119 2.86 10.30 -10.23
C ASN A 119 4.29 10.13 -9.72
N PHE A 120 4.49 10.03 -8.40
CA PHE A 120 5.79 9.72 -7.85
C PHE A 120 6.38 8.42 -8.43
N THR A 121 5.60 7.34 -8.44
CA THR A 121 6.12 6.05 -8.87
C THR A 121 6.42 6.01 -10.37
N THR A 122 5.57 6.61 -11.20
CA THR A 122 5.75 6.65 -12.67
C THR A 122 6.94 7.49 -13.11
N THR A 123 7.37 8.48 -12.32
CA THR A 123 8.64 9.19 -12.57
C THR A 123 9.88 8.30 -12.39
N HIS A 124 9.78 7.23 -11.59
CA HIS A 124 10.88 6.30 -11.30
C HIS A 124 10.75 4.98 -12.05
N GLU A 125 9.55 4.57 -12.45
CA GLU A 125 9.26 3.31 -13.15
C GLU A 125 8.28 3.53 -14.30
N LYS A 126 8.78 3.47 -15.54
CA LYS A 126 8.02 3.80 -16.74
C LYS A 126 6.99 2.74 -17.15
N GLU A 127 7.11 1.52 -16.63
CA GLU A 127 6.26 0.38 -17.01
C GLU A 127 5.15 0.08 -16.00
N LEU A 128 4.86 1.00 -15.06
CA LEU A 128 3.80 0.82 -14.07
C LEU A 128 2.42 0.69 -14.74
N GLN A 129 1.77 -0.44 -14.50
CA GLN A 129 0.38 -0.74 -14.85
C GLN A 129 -0.51 -0.45 -13.65
N VAL A 130 -1.41 0.51 -13.80
CA VAL A 130 -2.36 0.88 -12.74
C VAL A 130 -3.76 0.44 -13.13
N THR A 131 -4.48 -0.22 -12.22
CA THR A 131 -5.88 -0.62 -12.51
C THR A 131 -6.77 0.61 -12.69
N PRO A 132 -7.75 0.58 -13.62
CA PRO A 132 -8.62 1.75 -13.87
C PRO A 132 -9.35 2.24 -12.62
N ASN A 133 -9.69 1.34 -11.70
CA ASN A 133 -10.39 1.67 -10.46
C ASN A 133 -9.56 2.52 -9.48
N ALA A 134 -8.23 2.53 -9.59
CA ALA A 134 -7.39 3.42 -8.79
C ALA A 134 -7.72 4.90 -9.02
N TRP A 135 -8.17 5.24 -10.22
CA TRP A 135 -8.51 6.60 -10.63
C TRP A 135 -9.96 7.00 -10.37
N ASN A 136 -10.77 6.11 -9.79
CA ASN A 136 -12.20 6.29 -9.64
C ASN A 136 -12.55 6.79 -8.22
N GLU A 137 -13.09 8.01 -8.13
CA GLU A 137 -13.56 8.63 -6.87
C GLU A 137 -14.76 7.89 -6.23
N TYR A 138 -15.55 7.18 -7.03
CA TYR A 138 -16.62 6.30 -6.51
C TYR A 138 -16.05 5.00 -5.94
N ALA A 139 -14.83 4.63 -6.33
CA ALA A 139 -14.13 3.48 -5.79
C ALA A 139 -13.23 3.83 -4.60
N ASN A 140 -12.74 5.06 -4.49
CA ASN A 140 -11.83 5.48 -3.41
C ASN A 140 -12.20 6.88 -2.88
N GLY A 141 -12.20 7.06 -1.57
CA GLY A 141 -12.41 8.36 -0.94
C GLY A 141 -13.87 8.82 -0.85
N TYR A 142 -14.85 8.00 -1.27
CA TYR A 142 -16.28 8.38 -1.29
C TYR A 142 -16.92 8.62 0.10
N LEU A 143 -16.23 8.30 1.20
CA LEU A 143 -16.61 8.66 2.58
C LEU A 143 -15.63 9.64 3.23
N ALA A 144 -14.67 10.19 2.49
CA ALA A 144 -13.77 11.23 2.97
C ALA A 144 -14.24 12.62 2.55
N SER A 145 -14.06 13.60 3.44
CA SER A 145 -14.12 15.01 3.10
C SER A 145 -12.80 15.43 2.48
N CYS A 146 -12.56 15.03 1.23
CA CYS A 146 -11.37 15.42 0.50
C CYS A 146 -11.44 16.91 0.17
N GLU A 147 -10.32 17.62 0.26
CA GLU A 147 -10.22 18.99 -0.26
C GLU A 147 -10.63 18.97 -1.73
N SER A 148 -11.74 19.62 -2.05
CA SER A 148 -12.20 19.78 -3.42
C SER A 148 -11.27 20.78 -4.11
N ASN A 149 -10.66 20.37 -5.22
CA ASN A 149 -9.92 21.29 -6.11
C ASN A 149 -10.82 22.36 -6.78
N PHE A 150 -12.05 22.59 -6.29
CA PHE A 150 -13.10 23.39 -6.91
C PHE A 150 -13.67 24.45 -5.95
N LEU A 151 -12.82 25.25 -5.32
CA LEU A 151 -13.23 26.56 -4.79
C LEU A 151 -12.16 27.62 -5.07
N THR A 152 -11.83 27.81 -6.36
CA THR A 152 -11.41 29.12 -6.84
C THR A 152 -12.68 29.91 -7.13
N ILE A 153 -13.19 30.62 -6.12
CA ILE A 153 -14.17 31.69 -6.36
C ILE A 153 -13.36 32.85 -6.95
N THR A 154 -13.47 33.03 -8.27
CA THR A 154 -13.07 34.28 -8.96
C THR A 154 -14.05 35.40 -8.65
#